data_AF-A0AB39VFR7-F1
#
_entry.id   AF-A0AB39VFR7-F1
#
_cell.length_a   1.000
_cell.length_b   1.000
_cell.length_c   1.000
_cell.angle_alpha   90.00
_cell.angle_beta   90.00
_cell.angle_gamma   90.00
#
_symmetry.space_group_name_H-M   'P 1'
#
loop_
_entity.id
_entity.type
_entity.pdbx_description
1 polymer ?
#
loop_
_entity_poly.entity_id
_entity_poly.type
_entity_poly.pdbx_seq_one_letter_code
_entity_poly.pdbx_strand_id
1 'polypeptide(L)'
;MDKNNDFKNRYNYAKKLKEELKQEINTLKRKRFFFLFIPSTYILLGLSLIFINYIYSYNIYFRRYGIILIILGVYSLVFFMFMTNPKIISNEERILEIDDEIELLEISENQYEKKAEIQFKKHQKEIKRYYDINLGHLKLLFPIGIGIIILGIFIIILSIMLFKDKDVISILIGTISGILTNFVGAIFIKMYIETIKASLKFHNKLIDSNNNLFANVLITKIKNQDLQNATLAEVAKIISRENSNID
;
A
#
# COMPACT_ATOMS: atom_id res chain seq x y z
N MET A 1 11.68 30.65 -33.16
CA MET A 1 10.58 29.89 -32.54
C MET A 1 10.74 29.99 -31.04
N ASP A 2 9.73 30.56 -30.39
CA ASP A 2 9.82 31.20 -29.08
C ASP A 2 9.79 30.18 -27.93
N LYS A 3 10.91 30.04 -27.20
CA LYS A 3 11.06 29.14 -26.02
C LYS A 3 9.95 29.36 -24.99
N ASN A 4 9.41 30.57 -24.91
CA ASN A 4 8.36 30.93 -23.96
C ASN A 4 7.01 30.27 -24.30
N ASN A 5 6.76 30.04 -25.60
CA ASN A 5 5.54 29.40 -26.08
C ASN A 5 5.57 27.88 -25.89
N ASP A 6 6.73 27.23 -26.10
CA ASP A 6 6.92 25.80 -25.80
C ASP A 6 6.76 25.51 -24.30
N PHE A 7 7.36 26.35 -23.46
CA PHE A 7 7.25 26.23 -22.01
C PHE A 7 5.80 26.32 -21.51
N LYS A 8 5.05 27.33 -21.96
CA LYS A 8 3.65 27.54 -21.58
C LYS A 8 2.75 26.40 -22.05
N ASN A 9 3.04 25.83 -23.22
CA ASN A 9 2.31 24.68 -23.76
C ASN A 9 2.56 23.41 -22.92
N ARG A 10 3.80 23.13 -22.53
CA ARG A 10 4.15 21.99 -21.66
C ARG A 10 3.50 22.10 -20.28
N TYR A 11 3.54 23.29 -19.67
CA TYR A 11 2.89 23.55 -18.39
C TYR A 11 1.38 23.28 -18.43
N ASN A 12 0.70 23.82 -19.45
CA ASN A 12 -0.75 23.63 -19.61
C ASN A 12 -1.11 22.17 -19.91
N TYR A 13 -0.28 21.47 -20.69
CA TYR A 13 -0.46 20.04 -20.97
C TYR A 13 -0.32 19.19 -19.70
N ALA A 14 0.75 19.39 -18.93
CA ALA A 14 0.99 18.70 -17.66
C ALA A 14 -0.18 18.89 -16.68
N LYS A 15 -0.66 20.13 -16.54
CA LYS A 15 -1.82 20.46 -15.68
C LYS A 15 -3.10 19.77 -16.14
N LYS A 16 -3.37 19.74 -17.45
CA LYS A 16 -4.55 19.07 -18.01
C LYS A 16 -4.49 17.55 -17.76
N LEU A 17 -3.33 16.93 -18.01
CA LEU A 17 -3.12 15.51 -17.78
C LEU A 17 -3.31 15.12 -16.30
N LYS A 18 -2.83 15.94 -15.37
CA LYS A 18 -3.06 15.75 -13.93
C LYS A 18 -4.54 15.72 -13.58
N GLU A 19 -5.34 16.64 -14.13
CA GLU A 19 -6.78 16.68 -13.87
C GLU A 19 -7.50 15.47 -14.51
N GLU A 20 -7.11 15.05 -15.70
CA GLU A 20 -7.64 13.82 -16.33
C GLU A 20 -7.35 12.57 -15.46
N LEU A 21 -6.14 12.42 -14.95
CA LEU A 21 -5.75 11.31 -14.08
C LEU A 21 -6.53 11.32 -12.75
N LYS A 22 -6.73 12.50 -12.14
CA LYS A 22 -7.57 12.65 -10.93
C LYS A 22 -9.01 12.23 -11.20
N GLN A 23 -9.57 12.63 -12.34
CA GLN A 23 -10.92 12.23 -12.73
C GLN A 23 -11.00 10.71 -12.90
N GLU A 24 -10.03 10.09 -13.58
CA GLU A 24 -9.97 8.63 -13.73
C GLU A 24 -9.91 7.93 -12.36
N ILE A 25 -9.03 8.38 -11.46
CA ILE A 25 -8.95 7.86 -10.09
C ILE A 25 -10.29 7.95 -9.37
N ASN A 26 -10.97 9.10 -9.44
CA ASN A 26 -12.27 9.29 -8.80
C ASN A 26 -13.34 8.34 -9.38
N THR A 27 -13.33 8.11 -10.70
CA THR A 27 -14.25 7.13 -11.32
C THR A 27 -13.96 5.70 -10.86
N LEU A 28 -12.68 5.32 -10.73
CA LEU A 28 -12.27 4.01 -10.26
C LEU A 28 -12.60 3.82 -8.77
N LYS A 29 -12.37 4.84 -7.93
CA LYS A 29 -12.78 4.85 -6.51
C LYS A 29 -14.30 4.71 -6.36
N ARG A 30 -15.09 5.36 -7.22
CA ARG A 30 -16.55 5.20 -7.26
C ARG A 30 -16.98 3.78 -7.65
N LYS A 31 -16.35 3.17 -8.67
CA LYS A 31 -16.60 1.77 -9.04
C LYS A 31 -16.26 0.79 -7.92
N ARG A 32 -15.20 1.05 -7.16
CA ARG A 32 -14.84 0.24 -5.99
C ARG A 32 -15.96 0.20 -4.94
N PHE A 33 -16.65 1.33 -4.73
CA PHE A 33 -17.80 1.38 -3.82
C PHE A 33 -18.93 0.44 -4.26
N PHE A 34 -19.13 0.28 -5.57
CA PHE A 34 -20.10 -0.69 -6.09
C PHE A 34 -19.73 -2.15 -5.78
N PHE A 35 -18.44 -2.49 -5.75
CA PHE A 35 -18.00 -3.84 -5.39
C PHE A 35 -18.21 -4.18 -3.90
N LEU A 36 -18.38 -3.18 -3.03
CA LEU A 36 -18.69 -3.39 -1.60
C LEU A 36 -20.14 -3.85 -1.37
N PHE A 37 -21.04 -3.74 -2.35
CA PHE A 37 -22.41 -4.28 -2.21
C PHE A 37 -22.46 -5.80 -2.28
N ILE A 38 -21.52 -6.45 -2.99
CA ILE A 38 -21.46 -7.90 -3.15
C ILE A 38 -21.35 -8.64 -1.80
N PRO A 39 -20.44 -8.31 -0.88
CA PRO A 39 -20.40 -8.97 0.43
C PRO A 39 -21.65 -8.71 1.27
N SER A 40 -22.25 -7.53 1.15
CA SER A 40 -23.48 -7.18 1.89
C SER A 40 -24.66 -8.07 1.49
N THR A 41 -24.81 -8.40 0.20
CA THR A 41 -25.88 -9.30 -0.26
C THR A 41 -25.71 -10.72 0.27
N TYR A 42 -24.48 -11.24 0.37
CA TYR A 42 -24.21 -12.57 0.97
C TYR A 42 -24.61 -12.62 2.45
N ILE A 43 -24.31 -11.56 3.21
CA ILE A 43 -24.66 -11.48 4.63
C ILE A 43 -26.20 -11.41 4.81
N LEU A 44 -26.87 -10.57 4.02
CA LEU A 44 -28.33 -10.44 4.03
C LEU A 44 -29.04 -11.76 3.67
N LEU A 45 -28.57 -12.47 2.64
CA LEU A 45 -29.09 -13.78 2.26
C LEU A 45 -28.86 -14.82 3.36
N GLY A 46 -27.69 -14.83 3.99
CA GLY A 46 -27.38 -15.73 5.09
C GLY A 46 -28.28 -15.51 6.31
N LEU A 47 -28.53 -14.25 6.69
CA LEU A 47 -29.46 -13.88 7.77
C LEU A 47 -30.91 -14.28 7.44
N SER A 48 -31.34 -14.06 6.21
CA SER A 48 -32.68 -14.46 5.74
C SER A 48 -32.92 -15.96 5.88
N LEU A 49 -31.93 -16.80 5.52
CA LEU A 49 -32.04 -18.26 5.65
C LEU A 49 -32.13 -18.73 7.12
N ILE A 50 -31.40 -18.07 8.02
CA ILE A 50 -31.48 -18.36 9.47
C ILE A 50 -32.87 -17.97 10.00
N PHE A 51 -33.40 -16.83 9.56
CA PHE A 51 -34.72 -16.35 9.95
C PHE A 51 -35.85 -17.26 9.45
N ILE A 52 -35.78 -17.73 8.20
CA ILE A 52 -36.72 -18.71 7.62
C ILE A 52 -36.68 -20.02 8.41
N ASN A 53 -35.49 -20.49 8.79
CA ASN A 53 -35.34 -21.69 9.62
C ASN A 53 -36.04 -21.53 10.99
N TYR A 54 -35.93 -20.36 11.60
CA TYR A 54 -36.55 -20.04 12.88
C TYR A 54 -38.09 -20.03 12.81
N ILE A 55 -38.68 -19.40 11.78
CA ILE A 55 -40.15 -19.28 11.65
C ILE A 55 -40.80 -20.62 11.33
N TYR A 56 -40.29 -21.33 10.33
CA TYR A 56 -40.96 -22.51 9.79
C TYR A 56 -40.45 -23.82 10.40
N SER A 57 -39.53 -23.74 11.37
CA SER A 57 -38.83 -24.89 11.96
C SER A 57 -38.30 -25.85 10.88
N TYR A 58 -37.83 -25.29 9.77
CA TYR A 58 -37.34 -26.05 8.62
C TYR A 58 -36.12 -26.90 9.02
N ASN A 59 -35.79 -27.86 8.17
CA ASN A 59 -34.72 -28.83 8.37
C ASN A 59 -33.36 -28.19 8.76
N ILE A 60 -32.54 -28.89 9.56
CA ILE A 60 -31.28 -28.39 10.14
C ILE A 60 -30.27 -27.87 9.09
N TYR A 61 -30.45 -28.29 7.83
CA TYR A 61 -29.67 -27.88 6.67
C TYR A 61 -29.78 -26.38 6.37
N PHE A 62 -30.97 -25.76 6.50
CA PHE A 62 -31.14 -24.32 6.20
C PHE A 62 -30.31 -23.44 7.12
N ARG A 63 -30.25 -23.79 8.42
CA ARG A 63 -29.40 -23.11 9.40
C ARG A 63 -27.92 -23.22 9.05
N ARG A 64 -27.47 -24.39 8.57
CA ARG A 64 -26.07 -24.63 8.17
C ARG A 64 -25.68 -23.76 6.97
N TYR A 65 -26.50 -23.72 5.92
CA TYR A 65 -26.23 -22.90 4.73
C TYR A 65 -26.22 -21.39 5.05
N GLY A 66 -27.12 -20.92 5.93
CA GLY A 66 -27.14 -19.52 6.36
C GLY A 66 -25.84 -19.08 7.05
N ILE A 67 -25.29 -19.91 7.94
CA ILE A 67 -24.02 -19.64 8.63
C ILE A 67 -22.85 -19.59 7.62
N ILE A 68 -22.81 -20.51 6.66
CA ILE A 68 -21.76 -20.56 5.63
C ILE A 68 -21.77 -19.27 4.77
N LEU A 69 -22.95 -18.79 4.38
CA LEU A 69 -23.09 -17.58 3.57
C LEU A 69 -22.67 -16.31 4.32
N ILE A 70 -22.95 -16.22 5.62
CA ILE A 70 -22.46 -15.10 6.45
C ILE A 70 -20.93 -15.10 6.49
N ILE A 71 -20.31 -16.26 6.72
CA ILE A 71 -18.85 -16.39 6.78
C ILE A 71 -18.21 -16.00 5.44
N LEU A 72 -18.77 -16.46 4.32
CA LEU A 72 -18.31 -16.08 2.98
C LEU A 72 -18.48 -14.57 2.71
N GLY A 73 -19.59 -13.98 3.18
CA GLY A 73 -19.84 -12.54 3.05
C GLY A 73 -18.82 -11.71 3.84
N VAL A 74 -18.53 -12.08 5.09
CA VAL A 74 -17.52 -11.42 5.92
C VAL A 74 -16.12 -11.55 5.31
N TYR A 75 -15.78 -12.74 4.81
CA TYR A 75 -14.51 -12.97 4.12
C TYR A 75 -14.36 -12.08 2.87
N SER A 76 -15.40 -12.03 2.03
CA SER A 76 -15.43 -11.19 0.82
C SER A 76 -15.30 -9.71 1.17
N LEU A 77 -15.93 -9.26 2.27
CA LEU A 77 -15.83 -7.87 2.74
C LEU A 77 -14.39 -7.50 3.10
N VAL A 78 -13.72 -8.34 3.89
CA VAL A 78 -12.31 -8.14 4.24
C VAL A 78 -11.45 -8.14 2.97
N PHE A 79 -11.64 -9.10 2.06
CA PHE A 79 -10.88 -9.16 0.81
C PHE A 79 -11.01 -7.89 -0.04
N PHE A 80 -12.25 -7.42 -0.29
CA PHE A 80 -12.50 -6.19 -1.06
C PHE A 80 -12.04 -4.90 -0.35
N MET A 81 -12.00 -4.89 0.99
CA MET A 81 -11.49 -3.75 1.75
C MET A 81 -10.00 -3.53 1.51
N PHE A 82 -9.22 -4.57 1.25
CA PHE A 82 -7.79 -4.45 1.00
C PHE A 82 -7.40 -4.48 -0.49
N MET A 83 -8.25 -5.05 -1.35
CA MET A 83 -8.04 -5.04 -2.80
C MET A 83 -8.14 -3.61 -3.35
N THR A 84 -6.99 -3.03 -3.71
CA THR A 84 -6.91 -1.72 -4.37
C THR A 84 -6.64 -1.93 -5.86
N ASN A 85 -7.32 -1.17 -6.73
CA ASN A 85 -7.15 -1.32 -8.17
C ASN A 85 -5.73 -0.85 -8.57
N PRO A 86 -4.91 -1.66 -9.25
CA PRO A 86 -3.54 -1.31 -9.61
C PRO A 86 -3.45 -0.03 -10.45
N LYS A 87 -4.50 0.28 -11.23
CA LYS A 87 -4.57 1.54 -12.00
C LYS A 87 -4.66 2.78 -11.12
N ILE A 88 -5.28 2.69 -9.94
CA ILE A 88 -5.33 3.83 -9.00
C ILE A 88 -3.91 4.14 -8.50
N ILE A 89 -3.16 3.11 -8.13
CA ILE A 89 -1.79 3.25 -7.63
C ILE A 89 -0.89 3.86 -8.72
N SER A 90 -0.93 3.31 -9.94
CA SER A 90 -0.17 3.83 -11.07
C SER A 90 -0.54 5.27 -11.44
N ASN A 91 -1.83 5.64 -11.43
CA ASN A 91 -2.25 7.00 -11.73
C ASN A 91 -1.88 7.99 -10.63
N GLU A 92 -1.92 7.58 -9.35
CA GLU A 92 -1.45 8.39 -8.23
C GLU A 92 0.07 8.66 -8.35
N GLU A 93 0.85 7.67 -8.78
CA GLU A 93 2.28 7.83 -9.08
C GLU A 93 2.54 8.81 -10.23
N ARG A 94 1.81 8.69 -11.34
CA ARG A 94 1.93 9.62 -12.49
C ARG A 94 1.57 11.05 -12.11
N ILE A 95 0.58 11.27 -11.25
CA ILE A 95 0.24 12.62 -10.75
C ILE A 95 1.42 13.22 -9.97
N LEU A 96 2.11 12.40 -9.17
CA LEU A 96 3.27 12.86 -8.41
C LEU A 96 4.43 13.27 -9.34
N GLU A 97 4.68 12.52 -10.42
CA GLU A 97 5.72 12.86 -11.41
C GLU A 97 5.39 14.14 -12.16
N ILE A 98 4.12 14.32 -12.55
CA ILE A 98 3.65 15.56 -13.18
C ILE A 98 3.80 16.75 -12.23
N ASP A 99 3.56 16.56 -10.93
CA ASP A 99 3.78 17.61 -9.94
C ASP A 99 5.25 18.01 -9.84
N ASP A 100 6.18 17.06 -9.94
CA ASP A 100 7.61 17.36 -9.98
C ASP A 100 8.00 18.08 -11.27
N GLU A 101 7.40 17.71 -12.41
CA GLU A 101 7.63 18.38 -13.69
C GLU A 101 7.11 19.82 -13.68
N ILE A 102 5.92 20.05 -13.14
CA ILE A 102 5.33 21.39 -12.95
C ILE A 102 6.23 22.24 -12.04
N GLU A 103 6.69 21.68 -10.92
CA GLU A 103 7.58 22.39 -9.98
C GLU A 103 8.91 22.75 -10.63
N LEU A 104 9.49 21.87 -11.46
CA LEU A 104 10.71 22.13 -12.23
C LEU A 104 10.52 23.21 -13.30
N LEU A 105 9.38 23.19 -13.97
CA LEU A 105 9.04 24.18 -14.98
C LEU A 105 8.90 25.57 -14.33
N GLU A 106 8.27 25.70 -13.16
CA GLU A 106 8.10 26.99 -12.46
C GLU A 106 9.41 27.67 -12.00
N ILE A 107 10.57 27.05 -12.22
CA ILE A 107 11.88 27.59 -11.84
C ILE A 107 12.47 28.48 -12.96
N SER A 108 12.76 29.75 -12.62
CA SER A 108 13.61 30.61 -13.44
C SER A 108 15.09 30.19 -13.33
N GLU A 109 15.83 30.19 -14.45
CA GLU A 109 17.25 29.75 -14.62
C GLU A 109 18.26 30.29 -13.58
N ASN A 110 17.93 31.33 -12.80
CA ASN A 110 18.86 32.11 -11.98
C ASN A 110 18.78 31.91 -10.44
N GLN A 111 18.18 30.84 -9.91
CA GLN A 111 18.12 30.60 -8.45
C GLN A 111 18.72 29.25 -8.01
N TYR A 112 20.04 29.23 -7.82
CA TYR A 112 20.80 28.04 -7.40
C TYR A 112 20.32 27.46 -6.05
N GLU A 113 19.98 28.33 -5.09
CA GLU A 113 19.45 27.96 -3.77
C GLU A 113 18.14 27.17 -3.87
N LYS A 114 17.23 27.64 -4.73
CA LYS A 114 15.91 27.04 -4.97
C LYS A 114 16.02 25.68 -5.66
N LYS A 115 17.02 25.51 -6.54
CA LYS A 115 17.33 24.24 -7.19
C LYS A 115 17.80 23.17 -6.19
N ALA A 116 18.65 23.53 -5.23
CA ALA A 116 19.11 22.61 -4.19
C ALA A 116 17.96 22.18 -3.26
N GLU A 117 17.07 23.10 -2.87
CA GLU A 117 15.89 22.79 -2.06
C GLU A 117 14.92 21.84 -2.78
N ILE A 118 14.69 22.05 -4.08
CA ILE A 118 13.81 21.20 -4.89
C ILE A 118 14.43 19.82 -5.11
N GLN A 119 15.73 19.72 -5.37
CA GLN A 119 16.41 18.42 -5.44
C GLN A 119 16.29 17.64 -4.13
N PHE A 120 16.43 18.31 -3.00
CA PHE A 120 16.23 17.71 -1.68
C PHE A 120 14.79 17.20 -1.48
N LYS A 121 13.78 18.02 -1.81
CA LYS A 121 12.36 17.62 -1.72
C LYS A 121 12.03 16.46 -2.65
N LYS A 122 12.51 16.50 -3.89
CA LYS A 122 12.34 15.42 -4.88
C LYS A 122 12.95 14.12 -4.38
N HIS A 123 14.16 14.16 -3.84
CA HIS A 123 14.81 12.99 -3.29
C HIS A 123 14.03 12.39 -2.12
N GLN A 124 13.55 13.22 -1.18
CA GLN A 124 12.69 12.75 -0.09
C GLN A 124 11.38 12.13 -0.59
N LYS A 125 10.80 12.70 -1.64
CA LYS A 125 9.57 12.22 -2.27
C LYS A 125 9.79 10.88 -2.98
N GLU A 126 10.89 10.71 -3.71
CA GLU A 126 11.28 9.44 -4.34
C GLU A 126 11.54 8.36 -3.28
N ILE A 127 12.26 8.68 -2.21
CA ILE A 127 12.46 7.78 -1.06
C ILE A 127 11.13 7.33 -0.48
N LYS A 128 10.25 8.28 -0.18
CA LYS A 128 8.92 7.99 0.35
C LYS A 128 8.12 7.15 -0.64
N ARG A 129 8.26 7.39 -1.94
CA ARG A 129 7.63 6.60 -3.00
C ARG A 129 8.13 5.15 -3.01
N TYR A 130 9.44 4.90 -2.96
CA TYR A 130 9.99 3.55 -2.88
C TYR A 130 9.50 2.81 -1.63
N TYR A 131 9.39 3.52 -0.51
CA TYR A 131 8.81 3.02 0.72
C TYR A 131 7.32 2.66 0.54
N ASP A 132 6.52 3.59 0.03
CA ASP A 132 5.08 3.45 -0.16
C ASP A 132 4.72 2.36 -1.18
N ILE A 133 5.51 2.19 -2.26
CA ILE A 133 5.35 1.13 -3.27
C ILE A 133 5.62 -0.24 -2.64
N ASN A 134 6.75 -0.40 -1.93
CA ASN A 134 7.08 -1.65 -1.27
C ASN A 134 6.00 -2.02 -0.25
N LEU A 135 5.57 -1.08 0.59
CA LEU A 135 4.46 -1.28 1.51
C LEU A 135 3.13 -1.57 0.81
N GLY A 136 2.87 -0.92 -0.32
CA GLY A 136 1.67 -1.10 -1.14
C GLY A 136 1.49 -2.54 -1.62
N HIS A 137 2.54 -3.14 -2.18
CA HIS A 137 2.50 -4.53 -2.64
C HIS A 137 2.35 -5.54 -1.47
N LEU A 138 2.85 -5.19 -0.28
CA LEU A 138 2.77 -6.03 0.91
C LEU A 138 1.43 -5.95 1.65
N LYS A 139 0.64 -4.89 1.44
CA LYS A 139 -0.68 -4.70 2.07
C LYS A 139 -1.66 -5.85 1.78
N LEU A 140 -1.44 -6.63 0.72
CA LEU A 140 -2.25 -7.80 0.38
C LEU A 140 -1.87 -9.06 1.16
N LEU A 141 -0.66 -9.17 1.71
CA LEU A 141 -0.25 -10.35 2.48
C LEU A 141 -1.02 -10.47 3.80
N PHE A 142 -1.34 -9.34 4.42
CA PHE A 142 -2.11 -9.28 5.66
C PHE A 142 -3.53 -9.84 5.53
N PRO A 143 -4.40 -9.35 4.62
CA PRO A 143 -5.74 -9.89 4.43
C PRO A 143 -5.73 -11.33 3.89
N ILE A 144 -4.74 -11.71 3.09
CA ILE A 144 -4.56 -13.11 2.64
C ILE A 144 -4.29 -14.00 3.85
N GLY A 145 -3.35 -13.62 4.73
CA GLY A 145 -3.03 -14.37 5.94
C GLY A 145 -4.24 -14.53 6.87
N ILE A 146 -4.97 -13.44 7.13
CA ILE A 146 -6.24 -13.49 7.89
C ILE A 146 -7.27 -14.38 7.22
N GLY A 147 -7.39 -14.29 5.90
CA GLY A 147 -8.30 -15.10 5.12
C GLY A 147 -8.04 -16.60 5.26
N ILE A 148 -6.76 -17.00 5.22
CA ILE A 148 -6.33 -18.38 5.41
C ILE A 148 -6.65 -18.85 6.85
N ILE A 149 -6.45 -18.00 7.86
CA ILE A 149 -6.79 -18.35 9.26
C ILE A 149 -8.31 -18.55 9.43
N ILE A 150 -9.13 -17.68 8.82
CA ILE A 150 -10.59 -17.85 8.84
C ILE A 150 -10.99 -19.15 8.14
N LEU A 151 -10.36 -19.47 7.00
CA LEU A 151 -10.57 -20.73 6.28
C LEU A 151 -10.20 -21.95 7.12
N GLY A 152 -9.07 -21.92 7.83
CA GLY A 152 -8.68 -23.04 8.69
C GLY A 152 -9.64 -23.24 9.85
N ILE A 153 -10.10 -22.16 10.51
CA ILE A 153 -11.18 -22.24 11.52
C ILE A 153 -12.47 -22.81 10.91
N PHE A 154 -12.80 -22.39 9.69
CA PHE A 154 -13.99 -22.88 8.99
C PHE A 154 -13.92 -24.37 8.70
N ILE A 155 -12.76 -24.89 8.26
CA ILE A 155 -12.53 -26.33 8.05
C ILE A 155 -12.77 -27.12 9.34
N ILE A 156 -12.29 -26.63 10.49
CA ILE A 156 -12.49 -27.28 11.79
C ILE A 156 -13.99 -27.34 12.13
N ILE A 157 -14.70 -26.21 12.05
CA ILE A 157 -16.13 -26.13 12.37
C ILE A 157 -16.94 -27.03 11.44
N LEU A 158 -16.66 -26.99 10.14
CA LEU A 158 -17.37 -27.78 9.14
C LEU A 158 -17.16 -29.28 9.36
N SER A 159 -15.92 -29.69 9.66
CA SER A 159 -15.58 -31.07 9.97
C SER A 159 -16.37 -31.59 11.18
N ILE A 160 -16.42 -30.81 12.28
CA ILE A 160 -17.22 -31.17 13.47
C ILE A 160 -18.72 -31.24 13.13
N MET A 161 -19.26 -30.27 12.38
CA MET A 161 -20.70 -30.24 12.05
C MET A 161 -21.16 -31.36 11.11
N LEU A 162 -20.29 -31.80 10.18
CA LEU A 162 -20.64 -32.83 9.20
C LEU A 162 -20.47 -34.25 9.77
N PHE A 163 -19.43 -34.48 10.56
CA PHE A 163 -19.04 -35.83 10.98
C PHE A 163 -19.36 -36.16 12.44
N LYS A 164 -20.01 -35.23 13.17
CA LYS A 164 -20.36 -35.34 14.61
C LYS A 164 -20.84 -36.73 15.06
N ASP A 165 -21.72 -37.34 14.27
CA ASP A 165 -22.45 -38.55 14.65
C ASP A 165 -21.99 -39.81 13.87
N LYS A 166 -20.94 -39.70 13.04
CA LYS A 166 -20.61 -40.74 12.05
C LYS A 166 -19.16 -41.22 12.07
N ASP A 167 -18.19 -40.32 12.27
CA ASP A 167 -16.78 -40.71 12.14
C ASP A 167 -15.82 -39.77 12.88
N VAL A 168 -15.22 -40.28 13.96
CA VAL A 168 -14.21 -39.57 14.76
C VAL A 168 -12.93 -39.32 13.96
N ILE A 169 -12.57 -40.22 13.05
CA ILE A 169 -11.34 -40.10 12.24
C ILE A 169 -11.46 -38.91 11.28
N SER A 170 -12.62 -38.74 10.64
CA SER A 170 -12.91 -37.59 9.78
C SER A 170 -12.88 -36.25 10.53
N ILE A 171 -13.35 -36.21 11.78
CA ILE A 171 -13.25 -35.02 12.64
C ILE A 171 -11.78 -34.69 12.93
N LEU A 172 -10.98 -35.71 13.23
CA LEU A 172 -9.56 -35.56 13.56
C LEU A 172 -8.77 -35.03 12.35
N ILE A 173 -8.98 -35.60 11.17
CA ILE A 173 -8.34 -35.17 9.92
C ILE A 173 -8.73 -33.73 9.58
N GLY A 174 -10.00 -33.36 9.69
CA GLY A 174 -10.44 -31.98 9.43
C GLY A 174 -9.86 -31.00 10.45
N THR A 175 -9.76 -31.40 11.72
CA THR A 175 -9.14 -30.58 12.76
C THR A 175 -7.66 -30.34 12.48
N ILE A 176 -6.89 -31.39 12.16
CA ILE A 176 -5.46 -31.29 11.81
C ILE A 176 -5.28 -30.43 10.55
N SER A 177 -6.11 -30.64 9.53
CA SER A 177 -6.07 -29.86 8.29
C SER A 177 -6.29 -28.37 8.56
N GLY A 178 -7.30 -28.01 9.35
CA GLY A 178 -7.58 -26.62 9.69
C GLY A 178 -6.48 -25.96 10.52
N ILE A 179 -5.88 -26.71 11.46
CA ILE A 179 -4.70 -26.22 12.22
C ILE A 179 -3.52 -25.95 11.28
N LEU A 180 -3.24 -26.86 10.34
CA LEU A 180 -2.14 -26.69 9.39
C LEU A 180 -2.40 -25.50 8.44
N THR A 181 -3.64 -25.32 7.99
CA THR A 181 -4.05 -24.13 7.23
C THR A 181 -3.81 -22.85 8.04
N ASN A 182 -4.19 -22.81 9.32
CA ASN A 182 -3.93 -21.65 10.19
C ASN A 182 -2.44 -21.35 10.35
N PHE A 183 -1.59 -22.38 10.44
CA PHE A 183 -0.14 -22.21 10.49
C PHE A 183 0.40 -21.51 9.24
N VAL A 184 -0.08 -21.90 8.04
CA VAL A 184 0.25 -21.19 6.80
C VAL A 184 -0.19 -19.73 6.87
N GLY A 185 -1.42 -19.46 7.33
CA GLY A 185 -1.91 -18.10 7.52
C GLY A 185 -1.01 -17.26 8.45
N ALA A 186 -0.54 -17.85 9.55
CA ALA A 186 0.39 -17.20 10.47
C ALA A 186 1.74 -16.86 9.82
N ILE A 187 2.26 -17.71 8.93
CA ILE A 187 3.47 -17.41 8.14
C ILE A 187 3.27 -16.16 7.28
N PHE A 188 2.13 -16.04 6.59
CA PHE A 188 1.80 -14.86 5.79
C PHE A 188 1.76 -13.57 6.63
N ILE A 189 1.15 -13.64 7.82
CA ILE A 189 1.13 -12.50 8.76
C ILE A 189 2.54 -12.16 9.24
N LYS A 190 3.35 -13.16 9.60
CA LYS A 190 4.74 -12.93 10.02
C LYS A 190 5.56 -12.29 8.92
N MET A 191 5.42 -12.76 7.68
CA MET A 191 6.10 -12.18 6.52
C MET A 191 5.71 -10.71 6.32
N TYR A 192 4.42 -10.39 6.43
CA TYR A 192 3.95 -9.00 6.38
C TYR A 192 4.62 -8.13 7.46
N ILE A 193 4.66 -8.59 8.71
CA ILE A 193 5.27 -7.85 9.82
C ILE A 193 6.77 -7.61 9.60
N GLU A 194 7.51 -8.65 9.22
CA GLU A 194 8.96 -8.54 9.00
C GLU A 194 9.29 -7.59 7.84
N THR A 195 8.50 -7.60 6.77
CA THR A 195 8.75 -6.67 5.67
C THR A 195 8.38 -5.23 6.04
N ILE A 196 7.35 -4.99 6.86
CA ILE A 196 7.10 -3.65 7.42
C ILE A 196 8.26 -3.17 8.27
N LYS A 197 8.81 -4.02 9.14
CA LYS A 197 9.99 -3.67 9.96
C LYS A 197 11.19 -3.34 9.08
N ALA A 198 11.44 -4.14 8.05
CA ALA A 198 12.51 -3.87 7.08
C ALA A 198 12.30 -2.50 6.42
N SER A 199 11.08 -2.22 5.94
CA SER A 199 10.70 -0.95 5.32
C SER A 199 10.92 0.25 6.27
N LEU A 200 10.53 0.13 7.55
CA LEU A 200 10.77 1.16 8.57
C LEU A 200 12.26 1.37 8.85
N LYS A 201 13.05 0.29 8.89
CA LYS A 201 14.51 0.37 9.05
C LYS A 201 15.16 1.10 7.87
N PHE A 202 14.68 0.86 6.65
CA PHE A 202 15.11 1.61 5.46
C PHE A 202 14.73 3.10 5.56
N HIS A 203 13.51 3.43 6.01
CA HIS A 203 13.12 4.83 6.22
C HIS A 203 14.05 5.56 7.19
N ASN A 204 14.38 4.95 8.33
CA ASN A 204 15.30 5.54 9.30
C ASN A 204 16.71 5.74 8.71
N LYS A 205 17.24 4.73 7.99
CA LYS A 205 18.53 4.84 7.30
C LYS A 205 18.53 5.93 6.22
N LEU A 206 17.38 6.21 5.63
CA LEU A 206 17.21 7.27 4.63
C LEU A 206 17.09 8.65 5.25
N ILE A 207 16.48 8.79 6.43
CA ILE A 207 16.56 10.02 7.23
C ILE A 207 18.03 10.36 7.52
N ASP A 208 18.84 9.36 7.88
CA ASP A 208 20.27 9.56 8.12
C ASP A 208 21.00 10.03 6.85
N SER A 209 20.70 9.44 5.69
CA SER A 209 21.24 9.87 4.38
C SER A 209 20.78 11.27 3.97
N ASN A 210 19.58 11.68 4.37
CA ASN A 210 18.99 12.97 4.05
C ASN A 210 19.76 14.14 4.68
N ASN A 211 20.49 13.90 5.78
CA ASN A 211 21.34 14.89 6.43
C ASN A 211 22.40 15.46 5.48
N ASN A 212 22.90 14.67 4.53
CA ASN A 212 23.93 15.12 3.56
C ASN A 212 23.36 16.09 2.52
N LEU A 213 22.15 15.84 2.02
CA LEU A 213 21.49 16.78 1.12
C LEU A 213 21.02 18.03 1.88
N PHE A 214 20.61 17.90 3.14
CA PHE A 214 20.29 19.03 4.00
C PHE A 214 21.53 19.91 4.26
N ALA A 215 22.71 19.30 4.48
CA ALA A 215 23.96 20.04 4.57
C ALA A 215 24.25 20.84 3.30
N ASN A 216 24.00 20.29 2.11
CA ASN A 216 24.16 21.01 0.85
C ASN A 216 23.20 22.23 0.75
N VAL A 217 21.95 22.10 1.21
CA VAL A 217 20.99 23.22 1.29
C VAL A 217 21.46 24.29 2.29
N LEU A 218 22.10 23.90 3.40
CA LEU A 218 22.66 24.86 4.36
C LEU A 218 23.86 25.61 3.75
N ILE A 219 24.71 24.93 2.98
CA ILE A 219 25.87 25.54 2.30
C ILE A 219 25.42 26.55 1.24
N THR A 220 24.35 26.27 0.50
CA THR A 220 23.84 27.20 -0.52
C THR A 220 23.25 28.49 0.07
N LYS A 221 22.90 28.49 1.36
CA LYS A 221 22.44 29.68 2.11
C LYS A 221 23.55 30.61 2.59
N ILE A 222 24.82 30.20 2.47
CA ILE A 222 25.97 31.02 2.84
C ILE A 222 26.11 32.15 1.80
N LYS A 223 25.91 33.41 2.23
CA LYS A 223 25.95 34.58 1.33
C LYS A 223 27.37 34.91 0.80
N ASN A 224 28.40 34.53 1.54
CA ASN A 224 29.80 34.75 1.15
C ASN A 224 30.27 33.60 0.25
N GLN A 225 30.63 33.91 -1.01
CA GLN A 225 31.03 32.93 -2.01
C GLN A 225 32.32 32.17 -1.66
N ASP A 226 33.32 32.86 -1.11
CA ASP A 226 34.59 32.22 -0.74
C ASP A 226 34.41 31.26 0.43
N LEU A 227 33.60 31.67 1.41
CA LEU A 227 33.25 30.84 2.56
C LEU A 227 32.41 29.63 2.12
N GLN A 228 31.43 29.84 1.23
CA GLN A 228 30.61 28.78 0.66
C GLN A 228 31.46 27.73 -0.07
N ASN A 229 32.37 28.16 -0.94
CA ASN A 229 33.25 27.26 -1.69
C ASN A 229 34.20 26.48 -0.77
N ALA A 230 34.73 27.12 0.28
CA ALA A 230 35.56 26.47 1.28
C ALA A 230 34.79 25.38 2.04
N THR A 231 33.57 25.67 2.50
CA THR A 231 32.71 24.69 3.18
C THR A 231 32.31 23.54 2.26
N LEU A 232 32.05 23.81 0.98
CA LEU A 232 31.72 22.78 -0.02
C LEU A 232 32.91 21.82 -0.25
N ALA A 233 34.13 22.36 -0.31
CA ALA A 233 35.35 21.56 -0.43
C ALA A 233 35.64 20.73 0.84
N GLU A 234 35.33 21.26 2.01
CA GLU A 234 35.49 20.55 3.29
C GLU A 234 34.50 19.38 3.42
N VAL A 235 33.22 19.61 3.10
CA VAL A 235 32.21 18.54 3.08
C VAL A 235 32.55 17.46 2.04
N ALA A 236 33.04 17.84 0.86
CA ALA A 236 33.51 16.89 -0.14
C ALA A 236 34.69 16.02 0.36
N LYS A 237 35.64 16.61 1.12
CA LYS A 237 36.73 15.86 1.76
C LYS A 237 36.22 14.90 2.84
N ILE A 238 35.24 15.30 3.64
CA ILE A 238 34.66 14.45 4.70
C ILE A 238 33.97 13.24 4.07
N ILE A 239 33.08 13.46 3.08
CA ILE A 239 32.36 12.39 2.38
C ILE A 239 33.34 11.41 1.69
N SER A 240 34.41 11.94 1.07
CA SER A 240 35.44 11.11 0.42
C SER A 240 36.23 10.22 1.41
N ARG A 241 36.46 10.70 2.64
CA ARG A 241 37.13 9.93 3.70
C ARG A 241 36.22 8.90 4.33
N GLU A 242 34.94 9.20 4.44
CA GLU A 242 33.95 8.28 5.00
C GLU A 242 33.72 7.08 4.07
N ASN A 243 33.61 7.31 2.76
CA ASN A 243 33.47 6.23 1.77
C ASN A 243 34.72 5.35 1.61
N SER A 244 35.92 5.84 1.94
CA SER A 244 37.16 5.04 1.88
C SER A 244 37.41 4.17 3.11
N ASN A 245 36.61 4.33 4.17
CA ASN A 245 36.65 3.49 5.37
C ASN A 245 35.56 2.39 5.38
N ILE A 246 34.79 2.26 4.29
CA ILE A 246 33.70 1.27 4.13
C ILE A 246 34.12 0.08 3.25
N ASP A 247 35.32 0.13 2.65
CA ASP A 247 36.02 -1.04 2.06
C ASP A 247 36.88 -1.76 3.11
#